data_AF-A0A1G7ABZ5-F1
#
_entry.id   AF-A0A1G7ABZ5-F1
#
_cell.length_a   1.000
_cell.length_b   1.000
_cell.length_c   1.000
_cell.angle_alpha   90.00
_cell.angle_beta   90.00
_cell.angle_gamma   90.00
#
_symmetry.space_group_name_H-M   'P 1'
#
loop_
_entity.id
_entity.type
_entity.pdbx_description
1 polymer ?
#
loop_
_entity_poly.entity_id
_entity_poly.type
_entity_poly.pdbx_seq_one_letter_code
_entity_poly.pdbx_strand_id
1 'polypeptide(L)' 'MSTTNNDTSDIKKAAEQANGQEIEKNLEDNKKVDAPESLSEEEQTAFIEDDLRTDK' A
#
# COMPACT_ATOMS: atom_id res chain seq x y z
N MET A 1 1.67 -8.75 37.47
CA MET A 1 2.58 -9.26 36.42
C MET A 1 1.78 -9.35 35.13
N SER A 2 2.16 -8.58 34.10
CA SER A 2 1.48 -8.57 32.81
C SER A 2 1.80 -9.83 32.03
N THR A 3 0.82 -10.69 31.82
CA THR A 3 0.91 -11.81 30.87
C THR A 3 0.11 -11.46 29.63
N THR A 4 0.67 -10.63 28.76
CA THR A 4 0.16 -10.49 27.39
C THR A 4 1.00 -11.39 26.49
N ASN A 5 0.83 -12.70 26.62
CA ASN A 5 1.29 -13.65 25.61
C ASN A 5 0.26 -13.61 24.48
N ASN A 6 0.47 -12.74 23.50
CA ASN A 6 -0.30 -12.75 22.27
C ASN A 6 0.64 -13.07 21.10
N ASP A 7 1.12 -14.33 21.08
CA ASP A 7 1.97 -14.94 20.05
C ASP A 7 1.21 -15.20 18.72
N THR A 8 0.31 -14.31 18.35
CA THR A 8 -0.26 -14.31 17.00
C THR A 8 0.70 -13.54 16.11
N SER A 9 1.48 -14.27 15.31
CA SER A 9 2.30 -13.73 14.23
C SER A 9 1.49 -12.72 13.42
N ASP A 10 2.09 -11.60 13.05
CA ASP A 10 1.41 -10.54 12.29
C ASP A 10 0.77 -11.05 11.00
N ILE A 11 1.32 -12.12 10.42
CA ILE A 11 0.76 -12.83 9.27
C ILE A 11 -0.60 -13.47 9.62
N LYS A 12 -0.73 -14.11 10.78
CA LYS A 12 -2.00 -14.70 11.23
C LYS A 12 -3.04 -13.63 11.54
N LYS A 13 -2.62 -12.54 12.20
CA LYS A 13 -3.50 -11.39 12.46
C LYS A 13 -4.02 -10.78 11.17
N ALA A 14 -3.14 -10.55 10.19
CA ALA A 14 -3.52 -10.01 8.90
C ALA A 14 -4.50 -10.94 8.16
N ALA A 15 -4.28 -12.25 8.20
CA ALA A 15 -5.19 -13.22 7.59
C ALA A 15 -6.57 -13.27 8.26
N GLU A 16 -6.65 -13.13 9.59
CA GLU A 16 -7.90 -13.10 10.34
C GLU A 16 -8.66 -11.76 10.18
N GLN A 17 -7.94 -10.67 9.99
CA GLN A 17 -8.51 -9.33 9.75
C GLN A 17 -8.85 -9.07 8.28
N ALA A 18 -8.37 -9.90 7.36
CA ALA A 18 -8.68 -9.81 5.94
C ALA A 18 -10.15 -10.14 5.70
N ASN A 19 -10.95 -9.11 5.44
CA ASN A 19 -12.35 -9.26 5.10
C ASN A 19 -12.51 -9.59 3.61
N GLY A 20 -12.77 -10.86 3.29
CA GLY A 20 -12.92 -11.34 1.91
C GLY A 20 -13.95 -10.55 1.08
N GLN A 21 -15.04 -10.09 1.71
CA GLN A 21 -16.07 -9.31 1.01
C GLN A 21 -15.59 -7.90 0.64
N GLU A 22 -14.72 -7.28 1.46
CA GLU A 22 -14.12 -5.99 1.13
C GLU A 22 -13.02 -6.12 0.08
N ILE A 23 -12.29 -7.24 0.10
CA ILE A 23 -11.30 -7.56 -0.93
C ILE A 23 -11.98 -7.76 -2.27
N GLU A 24 -13.06 -8.54 -2.33
CA GLU A 24 -13.85 -8.73 -3.56
C GLU A 24 -14.39 -7.40 -4.09
N LYS A 25 -14.97 -6.56 -3.24
CA LYS A 25 -15.44 -5.21 -3.62
C LYS A 25 -14.30 -4.31 -4.11
N ASN A 26 -13.09 -4.46 -3.57
CA ASN A 26 -11.92 -3.70 -3.97
C ASN A 26 -11.33 -4.17 -5.31
N LEU A 27 -11.56 -5.42 -5.68
CA LEU A 27 -11.10 -6.05 -6.93
C LEU A 27 -12.10 -5.89 -8.09
N GLU A 28 -13.28 -5.32 -7.85
CA GLU A 28 -14.23 -5.03 -8.92
C GLU A 28 -13.60 -4.06 -9.94
N ASP A 29 -13.48 -4.47 -11.20
CA ASP A 29 -12.84 -3.70 -12.28
C ASP A 29 -13.49 -2.33 -12.53
N ASN A 30 -14.75 -2.17 -12.14
CA ASN A 30 -15.51 -0.92 -12.28
C ASN A 30 -15.51 -0.06 -11.01
N LYS A 31 -14.72 -0.43 -9.98
CA LYS A 31 -14.60 0.38 -8.79
C LYS A 31 -13.92 1.70 -9.17
N LYS A 32 -14.68 2.79 -9.05
CA LYS A 32 -14.13 4.14 -9.14
C LYS A 32 -13.24 4.37 -7.91
N VAL A 33 -11.95 4.12 -8.07
CA VAL A 33 -10.94 4.52 -7.10
C VAL A 33 -10.54 5.95 -7.39
N ASP A 34 -10.38 6.75 -6.34
CA ASP A 34 -9.85 8.10 -6.51
C ASP A 34 -8.41 7.99 -7.01
N ALA A 35 -8.19 8.53 -8.20
CA ALA A 35 -6.83 8.69 -8.70
C ALA A 35 -6.09 9.69 -7.79
N PRO A 36 -4.77 9.52 -7.63
CA PRO A 36 -3.97 10.56 -6.99
C PRO A 36 -4.14 11.88 -7.74
N GLU A 37 -4.02 12.97 -7.00
CA GLU A 37 -4.06 14.31 -7.58
C GLU A 37 -2.97 14.45 -8.64
N SER A 38 -3.34 15.01 -9.79
CA SER A 38 -2.38 15.28 -10.86
C SER A 38 -1.57 16.52 -10.46
N LEU A 39 -0.28 16.32 -10.20
CA LEU A 39 0.64 17.39 -9.86
C LEU A 39 0.89 18.30 -11.07
N SER A 40 1.00 19.60 -10.85
CA SER A 40 1.47 20.54 -11.89
C SER A 40 2.94 20.27 -12.27
N GLU A 41 3.41 20.82 -13.39
CA GLU A 41 4.81 20.65 -13.80
C GLU A 41 5.79 21.19 -12.74
N GLU A 42 5.42 22.25 -12.02
CA GLU A 42 6.24 22.81 -10.95
C GLU A 42 6.28 21.95 -9.68
N GLU A 43 5.23 21.15 -9.46
CA GLU A 43 5.12 20.24 -8.31
C GLU A 43 5.75 18.87 -8.59
N GLN A 44 5.96 18.52 -9.86
CA GLN A 44 6.60 17.28 -10.25
C GLN A 44 8.10 17.34 -10.01
N THR A 45 8.61 16.44 -9.18
CA THR A 45 10.06 16.20 -9.11
C THR A 45 10.50 15.42 -10.34
N ALA A 46 11.40 15.99 -11.12
CA ALA A 46 11.98 15.30 -12.27
C ALA A 46 12.68 14.01 -11.81
N PHE A 47 12.61 12.96 -12.64
CA PHE A 47 13.41 11.77 -12.44
C PHE A 47 14.90 12.15 -12.48
N ILE A 48 15.70 11.52 -11.62
CA ILE A 48 17.15 11.65 -11.68
C ILE A 48 17.64 11.11 -13.02
N GLU A 49 18.58 11.82 -13.64
CA GLU A 49 19.22 11.35 -14.86
C GLU A 49 19.87 9.98 -14.62
N ASP A 50 19.76 9.07 -15.58
CA ASP A 50 20.27 7.70 -15.44
C ASP A 50 21.78 7.63 -15.16
N ASP A 51 22.55 8.66 -15.54
CA ASP A 51 23.99 8.76 -15.26
C ASP A 51 24.30 9.15 -13.81
N LEU A 52 23.32 9.72 -13.08
CA LEU A 52 23.43 10.07 -11.66
C LEU A 52 22.93 8.95 -10.74
N ARG A 53 22.35 7.89 -11.30
CA ARG A 53 21.88 6.72 -10.56
C ARG A 53 23.04 5.88 -10.04
N THR A 54 23.05 5.65 -8.73
CA THR A 54 24.07 4.84 -8.04
C THR A 54 23.62 3.40 -7.77
N ASP A 55 22.38 3.07 -8.10
CA ASP A 55 21.75 1.75 -7.90
C ASP A 55 22.00 0.77 -9.07
N LYS A 56 22.90 1.12 -10.00
CA LYS A 56 23.33 0.26 -11.12
C LYS A 56 24.29 -0.85 -10.67
#